data_AF-A0A8J5EP49-F1
#
_entry.id   AF-A0A8J5EP49-F1
#
_cell.length_a   1.000
_cell.length_b   1.000
_cell.length_c   1.000
_cell.angle_alpha   90.00
_cell.angle_beta   90.00
_cell.angle_gamma   90.00
#
_symmetry.space_group_name_H-M   'P 1'
#
loop_
_entity.id
_entity.type
_entity.pdbx_description
1 polymer ?
#
loop_
_entity_poly.entity_id
_entity_poly.type
_entity_poly.pdbx_seq_one_letter_code
_entity_poly.pdbx_strand_id
1 'polypeptide(L)'
;MTEEKKAIPDYQLSKHLFVLRNPSLKDLHAEAKEALMTAIFDRNLAGVYKSLYNFDQSQSTETSGGVVVDVPEELQGQIGHEGESPSEDVDMEEVKAEVANGKTVEEVEEKIVDSKPQPITQIIVPANTPSESLAQSVPAFSKAKYDKMVAANDARVAELREAISKVEKDDGGELELLQARVKLGEYYAEIGDRFNAILTLRKAAETTSTGAKIDILFTIVRLGFFYLDCAFVGRELEAVKVLIERGGDWERRNKYKTYWGLHCLSIRKFEEASSCLIDSLSTFTSVEIASYEEIVEYAIIAGAVALDRVDLKRKIIDSPEVLSLLPTTPALGPIATLTNSLYTAEYSVLFTSLAQLETQSLRPSKYLAPHRAFYVREMRRKAYAQLLESYKTLSLKSMANAFGVSSQFLDNDLSKFISQNKLNCVIDRVNGIIETNRPDSKNAQYQALIKQGDALLTKLQKYGAAVRLSGAEK
;
A
#
# COMPACT_ATOMS: atom_id res chain seq x y z
N MET A 1 -25.69 20.49 10.54
CA MET A 1 -24.83 20.95 9.43
C MET A 1 -23.40 20.98 9.96
N THR A 2 -22.81 19.78 10.06
CA THR A 2 -21.41 19.60 10.46
C THR A 2 -20.56 20.09 9.31
N GLU A 3 -19.68 21.08 9.56
CA GLU A 3 -18.60 21.39 8.64
C GLU A 3 -17.84 20.09 8.36
N GLU A 4 -17.98 19.55 7.15
CA GLU A 4 -17.14 18.46 6.69
C GLU A 4 -15.71 18.97 6.71
N LYS A 5 -14.96 18.58 7.75
CA LYS A 5 -13.54 18.87 7.89
C LYS A 5 -12.88 18.36 6.61
N LYS A 6 -12.52 19.27 5.69
CA LYS A 6 -11.94 18.92 4.39
C LYS A 6 -10.79 17.94 4.62
N ALA A 7 -10.79 16.81 3.88
CA ALA A 7 -9.74 15.82 3.98
C ALA A 7 -8.39 16.45 3.56
N ILE A 8 -7.44 16.47 4.49
CA ILE A 8 -6.07 16.95 4.27
C ILE A 8 -5.14 15.73 4.42
N PRO A 9 -4.45 15.29 3.35
CA PRO A 9 -4.58 15.68 1.93
C PRO A 9 -5.86 15.13 1.25
N ASP A 10 -6.21 15.70 0.09
CA ASP A 10 -7.36 15.21 -0.69
C ASP A 10 -7.09 13.85 -1.35
N TYR A 11 -7.78 12.84 -0.85
CA TYR A 11 -7.66 11.48 -1.40
C TYR A 11 -8.33 11.31 -2.75
N GLN A 12 -9.36 12.09 -3.07
CA GLN A 12 -10.01 12.06 -4.39
C GLN A 12 -9.04 12.57 -5.46
N LEU A 13 -8.26 13.61 -5.15
CA LEU A 13 -7.18 14.06 -6.03
C LEU A 13 -6.16 12.95 -6.31
N SER A 14 -5.77 12.19 -5.26
CA SER A 14 -4.84 11.06 -5.44
C SER A 14 -5.40 9.96 -6.35
N LYS A 15 -6.72 9.74 -6.31
CA LYS A 15 -7.40 8.76 -7.17
C LYS A 15 -7.43 9.24 -8.62
N HIS A 16 -7.81 10.49 -8.87
CA HIS A 16 -7.79 11.06 -10.22
C HIS A 16 -6.38 11.06 -10.82
N LEU A 17 -5.36 11.39 -10.01
CA LEU A 17 -3.96 11.29 -10.42
C LEU A 17 -3.57 9.85 -10.81
N PHE A 18 -4.00 8.86 -10.03
CA PHE A 18 -3.77 7.45 -10.33
C PHE A 18 -4.47 7.02 -11.62
N VAL A 19 -5.72 7.43 -11.83
CA VAL A 19 -6.49 7.11 -13.04
C VAL A 19 -5.79 7.67 -14.29
N LEU A 20 -5.35 8.93 -14.25
CA LEU A 20 -4.63 9.58 -15.35
C LEU A 20 -3.27 8.92 -15.63
N ARG A 21 -2.57 8.45 -14.59
CA ARG A 21 -1.29 7.75 -14.73
C ARG A 21 -1.43 6.38 -15.40
N ASN A 22 -2.59 5.74 -15.30
CA ASN A 22 -2.81 4.42 -15.87
C ASN A 22 -3.39 4.52 -17.28
N PRO A 23 -2.63 4.13 -18.33
CA PRO A 23 -3.09 4.22 -19.72
C PRO A 23 -4.19 3.22 -20.04
N SER A 24 -4.45 2.29 -19.13
CA SER A 24 -5.54 1.33 -19.27
C SER A 24 -6.91 2.03 -19.10
N LEU A 25 -7.01 3.07 -18.26
CA LEU A 25 -8.29 3.70 -17.88
C LEU A 25 -8.72 4.86 -18.79
N LYS A 26 -8.47 4.79 -20.10
CA LYS A 26 -8.70 5.92 -21.03
C LYS A 26 -10.12 6.48 -20.98
N ASP A 27 -11.10 5.62 -20.75
CA ASP A 27 -12.52 5.99 -20.70
C ASP A 27 -12.84 6.98 -19.55
N LEU A 28 -12.07 6.93 -18.46
CA LEU A 28 -12.24 7.76 -17.25
C LEU A 28 -11.31 8.98 -17.23
N HIS A 29 -10.46 9.17 -18.24
CA HIS A 29 -9.46 10.24 -18.26
C HIS A 29 -10.08 11.64 -18.39
N ALA A 30 -11.19 11.77 -19.11
CA ALA A 30 -11.83 13.07 -19.35
C ALA A 30 -12.40 13.68 -18.05
N GLU A 31 -13.16 12.89 -17.29
CA GLU A 31 -13.76 13.30 -16.01
C GLU A 31 -12.68 13.53 -14.94
N ALA A 32 -11.73 12.60 -14.82
CA ALA A 32 -10.64 12.73 -13.85
C ALA A 32 -9.79 13.98 -14.08
N LYS A 33 -9.62 14.40 -15.34
CA LYS A 33 -8.89 15.62 -15.72
C LYS A 33 -9.62 16.88 -15.27
N GLU A 34 -10.91 17.00 -15.54
CA GLU A 34 -11.67 18.20 -15.20
C GLU A 34 -11.72 18.41 -13.69
N ALA A 35 -11.99 17.34 -12.94
CA ALA A 35 -11.98 17.33 -11.49
C ALA A 35 -10.60 17.72 -10.91
N LEU A 36 -9.53 17.13 -11.44
CA LEU A 36 -8.16 17.37 -10.97
C LEU A 36 -7.68 18.79 -11.29
N MET A 37 -7.97 19.32 -12.48
CA MET A 37 -7.58 20.70 -12.83
C MET A 37 -8.33 21.72 -11.97
N THR A 38 -9.63 21.50 -11.73
CA THR A 38 -10.42 22.35 -10.83
C THR A 38 -9.84 22.35 -9.42
N ALA A 39 -9.57 21.17 -8.87
CA ALA A 39 -8.98 21.02 -7.53
C ALA A 39 -7.58 21.65 -7.41
N ILE A 40 -6.74 21.56 -8.44
CA ILE A 40 -5.40 22.17 -8.45
C ILE A 40 -5.49 23.70 -8.42
N PHE A 41 -6.41 24.30 -9.18
CA PHE A 41 -6.59 25.74 -9.20
C PHE A 41 -7.23 26.28 -7.93
N ASP A 42 -8.21 25.57 -7.37
CA ASP A 42 -8.91 25.98 -6.15
C ASP A 42 -8.01 25.90 -4.91
N ARG A 43 -7.06 24.95 -4.87
CA ARG A 43 -6.20 24.69 -3.70
C ARG A 43 -4.74 25.09 -3.89
N ASN A 44 -4.40 25.76 -4.98
CA ASN A 44 -3.05 26.22 -5.31
C ASN A 44 -1.97 25.13 -5.21
N LEU A 45 -2.25 23.93 -5.74
CA LEU A 45 -1.39 22.76 -5.62
C LEU A 45 -0.21 22.79 -6.59
N ALA A 46 0.74 23.70 -6.36
CA ALA A 46 1.90 23.89 -7.22
C ALA A 46 2.78 22.62 -7.32
N GLY A 47 3.00 21.91 -6.20
CA GLY A 47 3.82 20.69 -6.16
C GLY A 47 3.24 19.56 -7.01
N VAL A 48 1.93 19.31 -6.87
CA VAL A 48 1.21 18.31 -7.67
C VAL A 48 1.13 18.73 -9.13
N TYR A 49 0.89 20.01 -9.41
CA TYR A 49 0.89 20.54 -10.78
C TYR A 49 2.23 20.31 -11.47
N LYS A 50 3.36 20.58 -10.82
CA LYS A 50 4.70 20.29 -11.36
C LYS A 50 4.94 18.78 -11.57
N SER A 51 4.51 17.96 -10.61
CA SER A 51 4.66 16.50 -10.67
C SER A 51 3.94 15.87 -11.88
N LEU A 52 2.81 16.45 -12.29
CA LEU A 52 2.06 16.01 -13.48
C LEU A 52 2.84 16.16 -14.79
N TYR A 53 3.67 17.21 -14.93
CA TYR A 53 4.40 17.50 -16.17
C TYR A 53 5.87 17.08 -16.13
N ASN A 54 6.49 17.04 -14.94
CA ASN A 54 7.87 16.57 -14.80
C ASN A 54 8.05 15.06 -15.05
N PHE A 55 6.96 14.33 -15.24
CA PHE A 55 7.00 12.91 -15.62
C PHE A 55 7.52 12.67 -17.04
N ASP A 56 7.49 13.68 -17.94
CA ASP A 56 8.00 13.56 -19.31
C ASP A 56 9.54 13.70 -19.41
N GLN A 57 10.22 14.22 -18.38
CA GLN A 57 11.65 14.52 -18.48
C GLN A 57 12.58 13.44 -17.93
N SER A 58 12.07 12.38 -17.30
CA SER A 58 12.91 11.25 -16.86
C SER A 58 13.22 10.24 -17.96
N GLN A 59 12.83 10.50 -19.22
CA GLN A 59 13.16 9.66 -20.37
C GLN A 59 13.77 10.39 -21.59
N SER A 60 14.16 11.66 -21.49
CA SER A 60 14.59 12.45 -22.67
C SER A 60 15.96 13.12 -22.58
N THR A 61 16.87 12.67 -21.72
CA THR A 61 18.27 13.16 -21.72
C THR A 61 19.33 12.10 -21.42
N GLU A 62 19.34 10.96 -22.13
CA GLU A 62 20.60 10.22 -22.32
C GLU A 62 20.69 9.63 -23.73
N THR A 63 20.92 10.48 -24.72
CA THR A 63 21.69 10.12 -25.91
C THR A 63 22.49 11.34 -26.35
N SER A 64 23.81 11.16 -26.35
CA SER A 64 24.85 11.97 -27.01
C SER A 64 25.03 13.42 -26.55
N GLY A 65 26.27 13.72 -26.11
CA GLY A 65 26.81 15.07 -26.10
C GLY A 65 27.43 15.46 -24.77
N GLY A 66 28.66 14.99 -24.53
CA GLY A 66 29.48 15.50 -23.43
C GLY A 66 29.72 17.00 -23.55
N VAL A 67 29.62 17.70 -22.43
CA VAL A 67 30.33 18.96 -22.21
C VAL A 67 31.14 18.78 -20.94
N VAL A 68 32.45 18.71 -21.15
CA VAL A 68 33.50 18.67 -20.16
C VAL A 68 33.55 20.02 -19.45
N VAL A 69 33.51 20.01 -18.11
CA VAL A 69 34.13 21.04 -17.29
C VAL A 69 34.85 20.32 -16.15
N ASP A 70 36.17 20.46 -16.16
CA ASP A 70 37.15 19.75 -15.34
C ASP A 70 37.00 20.00 -13.83
N VAL A 71 37.22 18.93 -13.04
CA VAL A 71 37.67 19.02 -11.64
C VAL A 71 38.83 18.03 -11.47
N PRO A 72 39.89 18.39 -10.72
CA PRO A 72 41.22 17.80 -10.87
C PRO A 72 41.35 16.32 -10.48
N GLU A 73 42.28 15.71 -11.18
CA GLU A 73 42.65 14.31 -11.24
C GLU A 73 43.59 13.93 -10.08
N GLU A 74 43.06 13.45 -8.96
CA GLU A 74 43.84 12.65 -8.02
C GLU A 74 43.02 11.47 -7.49
N LEU A 75 43.57 10.27 -7.72
CA LEU A 75 43.14 8.95 -7.22
C LEU A 75 42.08 8.20 -8.05
N GLN A 76 42.42 7.93 -9.32
CA GLN A 76 42.02 6.70 -9.98
C GLN A 76 43.12 5.64 -9.86
N GLY A 77 42.73 4.49 -9.30
CA GLY A 77 43.50 3.25 -9.21
C GLY A 77 42.91 2.45 -8.05
N GLN A 78 42.26 1.29 -8.21
CA GLN A 78 42.29 0.29 -9.27
C GLN A 78 40.92 -0.40 -9.37
N ILE A 79 40.64 -0.89 -10.57
CA ILE A 79 39.45 -1.66 -10.96
C ILE A 79 39.57 -3.10 -10.44
N GLY A 80 38.47 -3.64 -9.93
CA GLY A 80 38.29 -5.07 -9.64
C GLY A 80 36.80 -5.43 -9.66
N HIS A 81 36.44 -6.41 -10.48
CA HIS A 81 35.12 -6.77 -10.99
C HIS A 81 34.23 -7.59 -10.02
N GLU A 82 32.93 -7.67 -10.36
CA GLU A 82 31.91 -8.65 -9.92
C GLU A 82 31.41 -8.47 -8.47
N GLY A 83 30.12 -8.32 -8.16
CA GLY A 83 28.95 -9.09 -8.55
C GLY A 83 28.26 -9.52 -7.24
N GLU A 84 26.92 -9.47 -7.18
CA GLU A 84 26.05 -9.85 -6.04
C GLU A 84 25.70 -8.78 -5.00
N SER A 85 24.40 -8.55 -4.86
CA SER A 85 23.71 -7.74 -3.87
C SER A 85 23.55 -8.48 -2.53
N PRO A 86 23.74 -7.80 -1.38
CA PRO A 86 23.19 -8.25 -0.11
C PRO A 86 22.21 -7.23 0.48
N SER A 87 20.96 -7.68 0.65
CA SER A 87 20.08 -7.28 1.74
C SER A 87 20.54 -7.98 3.03
N GLU A 88 20.59 -7.27 4.16
CA GLU A 88 20.45 -7.73 5.56
C GLU A 88 21.00 -6.58 6.44
N ASP A 89 20.14 -5.94 7.26
CA ASP A 89 19.94 -6.21 8.69
C ASP A 89 21.02 -5.59 9.58
N VAL A 90 20.55 -4.83 10.56
CA VAL A 90 21.35 -4.04 11.51
C VAL A 90 21.95 -4.97 12.55
N ASP A 91 23.28 -5.13 12.53
CA ASP A 91 24.00 -5.92 13.52
C ASP A 91 24.21 -5.14 14.82
N MET A 92 23.58 -5.64 15.87
CA MET A 92 23.58 -5.12 17.24
C MET A 92 24.86 -5.54 18.03
N GLU A 93 25.97 -5.78 17.33
CA GLU A 93 27.24 -6.26 17.89
C GLU A 93 28.41 -5.27 17.79
N GLU A 94 28.39 -4.29 16.89
CA GLU A 94 29.38 -3.19 16.87
C GLU A 94 29.31 -2.31 18.12
N VAL A 95 28.10 -2.14 18.68
CA VAL A 95 27.85 -1.33 19.89
C VAL A 95 28.45 -1.95 21.16
N LYS A 96 28.68 -3.26 21.18
CA LYS A 96 29.23 -3.95 22.38
C LYS A 96 30.76 -4.03 22.38
N ALA A 97 31.41 -3.87 21.23
CA ALA A 97 32.87 -3.88 21.13
C ALA A 97 33.51 -2.54 21.55
N GLU A 98 32.79 -1.42 21.43
CA GLU A 98 33.30 -0.09 21.80
C GLU A 98 33.15 0.25 23.30
N VAL A 99 32.36 -0.50 24.06
CA VAL A 99 32.16 -0.28 25.52
C VAL A 99 33.33 -0.82 26.37
N ALA A 100 34.23 -1.61 25.79
CA ALA A 100 35.39 -2.15 26.50
C ALA A 100 36.59 -1.16 26.63
N ASN A 101 36.51 0.03 26.02
CA ASN A 101 37.65 0.96 25.93
C ASN A 101 37.42 2.35 26.59
N GLY A 102 36.61 2.38 27.65
CA GLY A 102 36.72 3.39 28.72
C GLY A 102 36.71 4.87 28.31
N LYS A 103 35.71 5.32 27.53
CA LYS A 103 35.45 6.76 27.28
C LYS A 103 34.10 7.18 27.86
N THR A 104 34.03 8.40 28.39
CA THR A 104 32.87 8.98 29.06
C THR A 104 31.78 9.44 28.08
N VAL A 105 30.53 9.40 28.56
CA VAL A 105 29.28 9.56 27.79
C VAL A 105 29.17 10.90 27.03
N GLU A 106 29.94 11.91 27.40
CA GLU A 106 29.92 13.25 26.78
C GLU A 106 30.77 13.35 25.49
N GLU A 107 31.72 12.44 25.24
CA GLU A 107 32.50 12.42 23.98
C GLU A 107 31.83 11.60 22.85
N VAL A 108 30.77 10.85 23.16
CA VAL A 108 30.01 10.05 22.19
C VAL A 108 28.94 10.90 21.50
N GLU A 109 28.44 11.96 22.16
CA GLU A 109 27.42 12.85 21.59
C GLU A 109 27.99 13.84 20.56
N GLU A 110 29.27 14.21 20.65
CA GLU A 110 29.89 15.18 19.72
C GLU A 110 30.32 14.56 18.37
N LYS A 111 30.41 13.22 18.28
CA LYS A 111 30.71 12.51 17.02
C LYS A 111 29.47 12.11 16.19
N ILE A 112 28.28 12.27 16.74
CA ILE A 112 27.01 11.98 16.05
C ILE A 112 26.54 13.18 15.20
N VAL A 113 27.17 14.35 15.35
CA VAL A 113 26.76 15.59 14.68
C VAL A 113 27.45 15.84 13.33
N ASP A 114 28.53 15.13 12.98
CA ASP A 114 29.31 15.39 11.74
C ASP A 114 29.28 14.27 10.67
N SER A 115 28.47 13.23 10.85
CA SER A 115 28.18 12.28 9.76
C SER A 115 27.04 12.83 8.89
N LYS A 116 27.42 13.59 7.85
CA LYS A 116 26.53 14.00 6.76
C LYS A 116 25.61 12.84 6.37
N PRO A 117 24.27 13.01 6.34
CA PRO A 117 23.38 11.96 5.87
C PRO A 117 23.69 11.70 4.41
N GLN A 118 24.20 10.50 4.11
CA GLN A 118 24.39 10.06 2.73
C GLN A 118 23.03 10.08 2.01
N PRO A 119 22.97 10.58 0.77
CA PRO A 119 21.74 10.50 0.00
C PRO A 119 21.43 9.02 -0.24
N ILE A 120 20.24 8.58 0.16
CA ILE A 120 19.71 7.27 -0.19
C ILE A 120 19.53 7.24 -1.71
N THR A 121 20.57 6.76 -2.40
CA THR A 121 20.55 6.44 -3.81
C THR A 121 19.75 5.16 -4.02
N GLN A 122 18.81 5.25 -4.96
CA GLN A 122 18.07 4.15 -5.60
C GLN A 122 16.98 3.46 -4.77
N ILE A 123 15.80 4.09 -4.73
CA ILE A 123 14.54 3.33 -4.70
C ILE A 123 14.29 2.83 -6.11
N ILE A 124 14.39 1.52 -6.31
CA ILE A 124 13.93 0.85 -7.53
C ILE A 124 12.40 0.97 -7.56
N VAL A 125 11.90 1.95 -8.30
CA VAL A 125 10.49 2.00 -8.71
C VAL A 125 10.37 1.08 -9.93
N PRO A 126 9.45 0.11 -9.94
CA PRO A 126 9.25 -0.74 -11.12
C PRO A 126 8.96 0.14 -12.34
N ALA A 127 9.75 -0.07 -13.40
CA ALA A 127 9.64 0.59 -14.68
C ALA A 127 8.26 0.33 -15.28
N ASN A 128 7.32 1.25 -15.05
CA ASN A 128 6.11 1.34 -15.85
C ASN A 128 6.37 2.38 -16.94
N THR A 129 6.63 1.87 -18.13
CA THR A 129 6.72 2.58 -19.41
C THR A 129 5.78 3.79 -19.51
N PRO A 130 6.25 4.97 -19.92
CA PRO A 130 5.37 6.04 -20.34
C PRO A 130 4.78 5.65 -21.68
N SER A 131 3.45 5.66 -21.78
CA SER A 131 2.78 5.61 -23.08
C SER A 131 2.35 7.02 -23.47
N GLU A 132 2.59 7.37 -24.73
CA GLU A 132 2.23 8.60 -25.46
C GLU A 132 0.80 9.13 -25.23
N SER A 133 -0.07 8.40 -24.52
CA SER A 133 -1.44 8.77 -24.18
C SER A 133 -1.60 9.83 -23.08
N LEU A 134 -0.59 10.07 -22.23
CA LEU A 134 -0.65 11.17 -21.25
C LEU A 134 -0.44 12.54 -21.93
N ALA A 135 0.43 12.59 -22.93
CA ALA A 135 0.73 13.81 -23.69
C ALA A 135 -0.47 14.34 -24.50
N GLN A 136 -1.42 13.47 -24.88
CA GLN A 136 -2.66 13.87 -25.54
C GLN A 136 -3.77 14.30 -24.58
N SER A 137 -3.71 13.93 -23.30
CA SER A 137 -4.81 14.12 -22.35
C SER A 137 -4.59 15.27 -21.36
N VAL A 138 -3.36 15.68 -21.05
CA VAL A 138 -3.07 16.78 -20.10
C VAL A 138 -2.92 18.12 -20.85
N PRO A 139 -3.50 19.26 -20.37
CA PRO A 139 -3.34 20.57 -21.03
C PRO A 139 -1.87 21.03 -21.00
N ALA A 140 -1.43 21.86 -21.95
CA ALA A 140 -0.05 22.36 -21.93
C ALA A 140 0.31 23.07 -20.60
N PHE A 141 1.51 22.83 -20.08
CA PHE A 141 2.01 23.43 -18.84
C PHE A 141 2.03 24.96 -18.96
N SER A 142 1.39 25.66 -18.02
CA SER A 142 1.38 27.12 -17.99
C SER A 142 2.25 27.63 -16.83
N LYS A 143 3.46 28.08 -17.16
CA LYS A 143 4.40 28.66 -16.19
C LYS A 143 3.81 29.84 -15.41
N ALA A 144 3.06 30.71 -16.07
CA ALA A 144 2.41 31.87 -15.44
C ALA A 144 1.35 31.49 -14.38
N LYS A 145 0.67 30.34 -14.54
CA LYS A 145 -0.28 29.85 -13.52
C LYS A 145 0.45 29.21 -12.35
N TYR A 146 1.54 28.48 -12.63
CA TYR A 146 2.40 27.88 -11.61
C TYR A 146 3.04 28.95 -10.70
N ASP A 147 3.62 30.00 -11.28
CA ASP A 147 4.30 31.05 -10.51
C ASP A 147 3.33 31.80 -9.57
N LYS A 148 2.07 32.00 -9.99
CA LYS A 148 1.01 32.57 -9.14
C LYS A 148 0.67 31.69 -7.94
N MET A 149 0.62 30.37 -8.13
CA MET A 149 0.36 29.42 -7.03
C MET A 149 1.53 29.38 -6.05
N VAL A 150 2.76 29.35 -6.56
CA VAL A 150 3.97 29.37 -5.71
C VAL A 150 4.00 30.64 -4.87
N ALA A 151 3.78 31.81 -5.47
CA ALA A 151 3.75 33.07 -4.74
C ALA A 151 2.64 33.11 -3.65
N ALA A 152 1.44 32.59 -3.95
CA ALA A 152 0.36 32.51 -2.97
C ALA A 152 0.70 31.55 -1.81
N ASN A 153 1.37 30.43 -2.12
CA ASN A 153 1.79 29.44 -1.13
C ASN A 153 2.91 29.98 -0.23
N ASP A 154 3.92 30.63 -0.83
CA ASP A 154 5.04 31.20 -0.09
C ASP A 154 4.58 32.30 0.88
N ALA A 155 3.61 33.13 0.47
CA ALA A 155 3.00 34.13 1.35
C ALA A 155 2.32 33.50 2.57
N ARG A 156 1.49 32.46 2.36
CA ARG A 156 0.81 31.72 3.44
C ARG A 156 1.79 30.96 4.35
N VAL A 157 2.84 30.35 3.79
CA VAL A 157 3.89 29.69 4.59
C VAL A 157 4.62 30.73 5.45
N ALA A 158 4.91 31.91 4.91
CA ALA A 158 5.56 32.99 5.67
C ALA A 158 4.69 33.46 6.84
N GLU A 159 3.40 33.71 6.62
CA GLU A 159 2.44 34.06 7.69
C GLU A 159 2.40 33.02 8.81
N LEU A 160 2.35 31.73 8.47
CA LEU A 160 2.32 30.64 9.45
C LEU A 160 3.65 30.48 10.20
N ARG A 161 4.79 30.70 9.53
CA ARG A 161 6.11 30.70 10.18
C ARG A 161 6.27 31.89 11.12
N GLU A 162 5.78 33.07 10.73
CA GLU A 162 5.75 34.24 11.60
C GLU A 162 4.88 34.00 12.83
N ALA A 163 3.72 33.37 12.66
CA ALA A 163 2.84 33.00 13.77
C ALA A 163 3.56 32.08 14.78
N ILE A 164 4.31 31.07 14.30
CA ILE A 164 5.14 30.23 15.17
C ILE A 164 6.20 31.07 15.90
N SER A 165 6.90 31.95 15.18
CA SER A 165 7.94 32.79 15.78
C SER A 165 7.43 33.77 16.83
N LYS A 166 6.17 34.23 16.71
CA LYS A 166 5.53 35.11 17.71
C LYS A 166 5.23 34.32 18.98
N VAL A 167 4.62 33.14 18.83
CA VAL A 167 4.33 32.26 19.97
C VAL A 167 5.62 31.81 20.68
N GLU A 168 6.70 31.57 19.94
CA GLU A 168 8.01 31.23 20.52
C GLU A 168 8.68 32.41 21.24
N LYS A 169 8.43 33.66 20.84
CA LYS A 169 9.00 34.87 21.48
C LYS A 169 8.22 35.34 22.70
N ASP A 170 6.92 35.07 22.73
CA ASP A 170 6.03 35.51 23.80
C ASP A 170 5.97 34.52 24.98
N ASP A 171 6.91 33.54 25.05
CA ASP A 171 6.88 32.39 25.97
C ASP A 171 5.49 31.72 25.99
N GLY A 172 4.87 31.61 24.80
CA GLY A 172 3.54 31.06 24.63
C GLY A 172 3.47 29.61 25.08
N GLY A 173 2.31 29.20 25.63
CA GLY A 173 2.12 27.85 26.16
C GLY A 173 2.43 26.77 25.10
N GLU A 174 3.04 25.67 25.52
CA GLU A 174 3.45 24.55 24.65
C GLU A 174 2.33 24.05 23.72
N LEU A 175 1.06 24.17 24.16
CA LEU A 175 -0.13 23.83 23.39
C LEU A 175 -0.40 24.76 22.20
N GLU A 176 -0.14 26.06 22.32
CA GLU A 176 -0.35 27.02 21.24
C GLU A 176 0.72 26.86 20.16
N LEU A 177 1.96 26.63 20.58
CA LEU A 177 3.08 26.31 19.71
C LEU A 177 2.84 24.99 18.97
N LEU A 178 2.31 23.98 19.65
CA LEU A 178 1.90 22.73 19.04
C LEU A 178 0.83 22.95 17.95
N GLN A 179 -0.24 23.69 18.27
CA GLN A 179 -1.29 23.97 17.30
C GLN A 179 -0.78 24.76 16.09
N ALA A 180 0.13 25.71 16.29
CA ALA A 180 0.76 26.47 15.21
C ALA A 180 1.63 25.56 14.31
N ARG A 181 2.42 24.64 14.90
CA ARG A 181 3.21 23.65 14.16
C ARG A 181 2.34 22.65 13.40
N VAL A 182 1.24 22.18 14.00
CA VAL A 182 0.28 21.29 13.33
C VAL A 182 -0.38 21.99 12.15
N LYS A 183 -0.85 23.24 12.32
CA LYS A 183 -1.42 24.03 11.21
C LYS A 183 -0.43 24.22 10.05
N LEU A 184 0.84 24.47 10.37
CA LEU A 184 1.89 24.55 9.34
C LEU A 184 2.11 23.20 8.64
N GLY A 185 2.13 22.11 9.39
CA GLY A 185 2.25 20.75 8.83
C GLY A 185 1.06 20.35 7.96
N GLU A 186 -0.16 20.67 8.38
CA GLU A 186 -1.40 20.48 7.60
C GLU A 186 -1.37 21.32 6.31
N TYR A 187 -0.84 22.54 6.37
CA TYR A 187 -0.70 23.38 5.18
C TYR A 187 0.34 22.83 4.18
N TYR A 188 1.48 22.33 4.66
CA TYR A 188 2.43 21.63 3.79
C TYR A 188 1.82 20.34 3.20
N ALA A 189 1.00 19.64 3.97
CA ALA A 189 0.27 18.48 3.51
C ALA A 189 -0.76 18.83 2.42
N GLU A 190 -1.41 19.99 2.54
CA GLU A 190 -2.30 20.52 1.51
C GLU A 190 -1.54 20.84 0.23
N ILE A 191 -0.41 21.56 0.30
CA ILE A 191 0.43 21.89 -0.87
C ILE A 191 1.03 20.64 -1.55
N GLY A 192 1.16 19.54 -0.79
CA GLY A 192 1.81 18.31 -1.23
C GLY A 192 3.33 18.32 -1.01
N ASP A 193 3.87 19.15 -0.12
CA ASP A 193 5.29 19.08 0.22
C ASP A 193 5.55 18.00 1.27
N ARG A 194 5.96 16.81 0.79
CA ARG A 194 6.17 15.63 1.64
C ARG A 194 7.24 15.86 2.70
N PHE A 195 8.40 16.41 2.33
CA PHE A 195 9.56 16.46 3.22
C PHE A 195 9.35 17.48 4.34
N ASN A 196 8.91 18.69 3.98
CA ASN A 196 8.68 19.74 4.96
C ASN A 196 7.53 19.39 5.91
N ALA A 197 6.45 18.78 5.40
CA ALA A 197 5.36 18.30 6.25
C ALA A 197 5.85 17.29 7.29
N ILE A 198 6.56 16.24 6.89
CA ILE A 198 7.05 15.20 7.80
C ILE A 198 7.98 15.80 8.87
N LEU A 199 8.90 16.69 8.47
CA LEU A 199 9.82 17.33 9.41
C LEU A 199 9.07 18.18 10.45
N THR A 200 8.12 19.01 10.02
CA THR A 200 7.35 19.85 10.95
C THR A 200 6.44 19.02 11.87
N LEU A 201 5.82 17.96 11.35
CA LEU A 201 4.92 17.10 12.12
C LEU A 201 5.70 16.23 13.11
N ARG A 202 6.89 15.75 12.77
CA ARG A 202 7.74 15.01 13.72
C ARG A 202 8.22 15.91 14.87
N LYS A 203 8.62 17.14 14.58
CA LYS A 203 8.95 18.14 15.62
C LYS A 203 7.75 18.46 16.52
N ALA A 204 6.54 18.46 15.97
CA ALA A 204 5.32 18.62 16.75
C ALA A 204 5.02 17.39 17.64
N ALA A 205 5.33 16.18 17.17
CA ALA A 205 5.08 14.93 17.86
C ALA A 205 5.97 14.68 19.09
N GLU A 206 7.11 15.36 19.20
CA GLU A 206 8.04 15.25 20.35
C GLU A 206 7.53 15.99 21.58
N THR A 207 6.91 17.16 21.41
CA THR A 207 6.45 18.06 22.49
C THR A 207 5.07 17.67 23.04
N THR A 208 4.46 16.57 22.59
CA THR A 208 3.02 16.35 22.71
C THR A 208 2.64 15.15 23.58
N SER A 209 1.44 15.20 24.18
CA SER A 209 0.80 14.08 24.87
C SER A 209 0.53 12.88 23.92
N THR A 210 0.35 11.69 24.49
CA THR A 210 0.19 10.43 23.72
C THR A 210 -0.95 10.49 22.70
N GLY A 211 -2.10 11.05 23.05
CA GLY A 211 -3.26 11.14 22.15
C GLY A 211 -3.02 12.03 20.93
N ALA A 212 -2.54 13.25 21.13
CA ALA A 212 -2.25 14.15 20.02
C ALA A 212 -1.02 13.73 19.20
N LYS A 213 -0.07 13.01 19.81
CA LYS A 213 1.03 12.35 19.10
C LYS A 213 0.52 11.29 18.11
N ILE A 214 -0.47 10.47 18.51
CA ILE A 214 -1.10 9.49 17.62
C ILE A 214 -1.81 10.19 16.46
N ASP A 215 -2.52 11.28 16.70
CA ASP A 215 -3.22 12.02 15.65
C ASP A 215 -2.24 12.64 14.64
N ILE A 216 -1.12 13.19 15.10
CA ILE A 216 -0.05 13.70 14.24
C ILE A 216 0.55 12.56 13.41
N LEU A 217 0.82 11.40 14.00
CA LEU A 217 1.32 10.25 13.24
C LEU A 217 0.31 9.77 12.19
N PHE A 218 -1.01 9.82 12.47
CA PHE A 218 -2.01 9.56 11.44
C PHE A 218 -1.93 10.55 10.28
N THR A 219 -1.68 11.84 10.51
CA THR A 219 -1.47 12.81 9.41
C THR A 219 -0.22 12.49 8.57
N ILE A 220 0.86 11.98 9.19
CA ILE A 220 2.06 11.53 8.49
C ILE A 220 1.75 10.28 7.64
N VAL A 221 1.04 9.31 8.21
CA VAL A 221 0.61 8.10 7.48
C VAL A 221 -0.30 8.47 6.30
N ARG A 222 -1.18 9.47 6.50
CA ARG A 222 -2.05 9.97 5.45
C ARG A 222 -1.28 10.48 4.24
N LEU A 223 -0.21 11.24 4.47
CA LEU A 223 0.72 11.67 3.42
C LEU A 223 1.39 10.48 2.73
N GLY A 224 1.77 9.44 3.47
CA GLY A 224 2.27 8.19 2.91
C GLY A 224 1.27 7.52 1.94
N PHE A 225 -0.01 7.47 2.31
CA PHE A 225 -1.08 6.93 1.46
C PHE A 225 -1.41 7.80 0.23
N PHE A 226 -1.16 9.10 0.28
CA PHE A 226 -1.30 10.00 -0.87
C PHE A 226 -0.23 9.68 -1.92
N TYR A 227 1.01 9.45 -1.49
CA TYR A 227 2.14 9.11 -2.36
C TYR A 227 2.30 7.63 -2.71
N LEU A 228 1.45 6.75 -2.14
CA LEU A 228 1.51 5.30 -2.33
C LEU A 228 2.84 4.65 -1.89
N ASP A 229 3.51 5.22 -0.89
CA ASP A 229 4.73 4.64 -0.32
C ASP A 229 4.37 3.61 0.77
N CYS A 230 4.18 2.36 0.36
CA CYS A 230 3.79 1.28 1.27
C CYS A 230 4.83 1.02 2.36
N ALA A 231 6.12 1.06 2.05
CA ALA A 231 7.17 0.75 3.03
C ALA A 231 7.27 1.83 4.13
N PHE A 232 7.06 3.09 3.77
CA PHE A 232 6.97 4.18 4.74
C PHE A 232 5.74 4.05 5.63
N VAL A 233 4.56 3.81 5.04
CA VAL A 233 3.31 3.64 5.79
C VAL A 233 3.39 2.50 6.81
N GLY A 234 3.98 1.36 6.44
CA GLY A 234 4.11 0.22 7.35
C GLY A 234 4.95 0.53 8.60
N ARG A 235 6.08 1.24 8.42
CA ARG A 235 6.95 1.65 9.54
C ARG A 235 6.26 2.60 10.50
N GLU A 236 5.57 3.62 9.95
CA GLU A 236 4.85 4.60 10.75
C GLU A 236 3.66 3.97 11.47
N LEU A 237 2.94 3.03 10.83
CA LEU A 237 1.84 2.32 11.49
C LEU A 237 2.32 1.41 12.62
N GLU A 238 3.45 0.71 12.49
CA GLU A 238 3.99 -0.08 13.60
C GLU A 238 4.39 0.83 14.79
N ALA A 239 4.94 2.02 14.51
CA ALA A 239 5.20 3.01 15.56
C ALA A 239 3.91 3.48 16.26
N VAL A 240 2.84 3.70 15.50
CA VAL A 240 1.51 4.04 16.04
C VAL A 240 0.94 2.91 16.90
N LYS A 241 1.11 1.66 16.47
CA LYS A 241 0.63 0.48 17.21
C LYS A 241 1.22 0.42 18.63
N VAL A 242 2.53 0.63 18.76
CA VAL A 242 3.23 0.68 20.06
C VAL A 242 2.64 1.78 20.95
N LEU A 243 2.29 2.94 20.39
CA LEU A 243 1.69 4.04 21.14
C LEU A 243 0.24 3.75 21.55
N ILE A 244 -0.53 3.05 20.71
CA ILE A 244 -1.91 2.66 21.02
C ILE A 244 -1.95 1.60 22.13
N GLU A 245 -0.99 0.69 22.16
CA GLU A 245 -0.85 -0.31 23.24
C GLU A 245 -0.48 0.34 24.58
N ARG A 246 0.32 1.43 24.55
CA ARG A 246 0.69 2.18 25.76
C ARG A 246 -0.45 3.00 26.37
N GLY A 247 -1.45 3.40 25.60
CA GLY A 247 -2.55 4.21 26.13
C GLY A 247 -3.39 4.92 25.07
N GLY A 248 -3.79 4.21 24.01
CA GLY A 248 -4.67 4.76 22.98
C GLY A 248 -6.15 4.61 23.32
N ASP A 249 -6.90 5.70 23.15
CA ASP A 249 -8.37 5.69 23.25
C ASP A 249 -9.00 4.71 22.25
N TRP A 250 -10.20 4.24 22.60
CA TRP A 250 -10.97 3.30 21.78
C TRP A 250 -11.20 3.83 20.34
N GLU A 251 -11.52 5.12 20.18
CA GLU A 251 -11.73 5.72 18.86
C GLU A 251 -10.46 5.69 17.99
N ARG A 252 -9.30 6.01 18.58
CA ARG A 252 -8.00 5.99 17.88
C ARG A 252 -7.58 4.58 17.48
N ARG A 253 -7.97 3.57 18.29
CA ARG A 253 -7.77 2.15 17.96
C ARG A 253 -8.62 1.72 16.75
N ASN A 254 -9.85 2.20 16.62
CA ASN A 254 -10.68 1.91 15.45
C ASN A 254 -10.14 2.60 14.19
N LYS A 255 -9.68 3.86 14.30
CA LYS A 255 -8.98 4.54 13.20
C LYS A 255 -7.74 3.75 12.80
N TYR A 256 -6.92 3.31 13.75
CA TYR A 256 -5.78 2.44 13.46
C TYR A 256 -6.18 1.17 12.70
N LYS A 257 -7.24 0.46 13.10
CA LYS A 257 -7.72 -0.72 12.37
C LYS A 257 -8.06 -0.42 10.91
N THR A 258 -8.74 0.69 10.63
CA THR A 258 -9.05 1.10 9.25
C THR A 258 -7.78 1.38 8.44
N TYR A 259 -6.81 2.12 9.02
CA TYR A 259 -5.56 2.47 8.34
C TYR A 259 -4.70 1.21 8.11
N TRP A 260 -4.59 0.35 9.12
CA TRP A 260 -3.87 -0.91 9.04
C TRP A 260 -4.50 -1.85 8.01
N GLY A 261 -5.83 -2.00 8.01
CA GLY A 261 -6.55 -2.81 7.03
C GLY A 261 -6.28 -2.34 5.59
N LEU A 262 -6.28 -1.03 5.36
CA LEU A 262 -5.98 -0.45 4.04
C LEU A 262 -4.51 -0.64 3.62
N HIS A 263 -3.59 -0.55 4.58
CA HIS A 263 -2.20 -0.83 4.35
C HIS A 263 -1.95 -2.31 3.99
N CYS A 264 -2.54 -3.24 4.75
CA CYS A 264 -2.46 -4.68 4.48
C CYS A 264 -3.00 -5.06 3.10
N LEU A 265 -4.07 -4.38 2.66
CA LEU A 265 -4.62 -4.54 1.33
C LEU A 265 -3.64 -4.10 0.22
N SER A 266 -2.74 -3.16 0.52
CA SER A 266 -1.67 -2.70 -0.39
C SER A 266 -0.41 -3.60 -0.42
N ILE A 267 -0.27 -4.55 0.51
CA ILE A 267 0.83 -5.54 0.56
C ILE A 267 0.30 -6.98 0.32
N ARG A 268 -0.88 -7.12 -0.30
CA ARG A 268 -1.53 -8.43 -0.58
C ARG A 268 -1.88 -9.27 0.65
N LYS A 269 -1.82 -8.73 1.87
CA LYS A 269 -2.20 -9.42 3.10
C LYS A 269 -3.71 -9.35 3.32
N PHE A 270 -4.47 -10.06 2.49
CA PHE A 270 -5.93 -10.02 2.50
C PHE A 270 -6.56 -10.63 3.76
N GLU A 271 -5.90 -11.60 4.40
CA GLU A 271 -6.37 -12.21 5.65
C GLU A 271 -6.43 -11.20 6.79
N GLU A 272 -5.31 -10.54 7.09
CA GLU A 272 -5.24 -9.46 8.08
C GLU A 272 -6.12 -8.26 7.70
N ALA A 273 -6.17 -7.90 6.41
CA ALA A 273 -7.01 -6.80 5.94
C ALA A 273 -8.51 -7.11 6.17
N SER A 274 -8.95 -8.33 5.90
CA SER A 274 -10.36 -8.71 6.06
C SER A 274 -10.83 -8.59 7.50
N SER A 275 -10.04 -9.06 8.47
CA SER A 275 -10.41 -9.01 9.89
C SER A 275 -10.47 -7.58 10.40
N CYS A 276 -9.49 -6.75 10.05
CA CYS A 276 -9.42 -5.35 10.48
C CYS A 276 -10.53 -4.50 9.83
N LEU A 277 -10.80 -4.69 8.53
CA LEU A 277 -11.81 -3.91 7.82
C LEU A 277 -13.23 -4.28 8.24
N ILE A 278 -13.54 -5.57 8.39
CA ILE A 278 -14.88 -6.03 8.82
C ILE A 278 -15.20 -5.52 10.24
N ASP A 279 -14.22 -5.58 11.15
CA ASP A 279 -14.37 -5.04 12.51
C ASP A 279 -14.64 -3.53 12.51
N SER A 280 -14.10 -2.81 11.51
CA SER A 280 -14.23 -1.36 11.41
C SER A 280 -15.52 -0.86 10.78
N LEU A 281 -16.34 -1.74 10.18
CA LEU A 281 -17.60 -1.36 9.53
C LEU A 281 -18.60 -0.74 10.51
N SER A 282 -18.78 -1.36 11.68
CA SER A 282 -19.76 -0.92 12.68
C SER A 282 -19.41 0.40 13.37
N THR A 283 -18.14 0.80 13.33
CA THR A 283 -17.61 1.93 14.11
C THR A 283 -16.64 2.79 13.29
N PHE A 284 -17.05 3.07 12.05
CA PHE A 284 -16.26 3.84 11.12
C PHE A 284 -16.24 5.33 11.49
N THR A 285 -15.04 5.87 11.75
CA THR A 285 -14.82 7.29 12.06
C THR A 285 -13.76 7.95 11.17
N SER A 286 -13.19 7.19 10.22
CA SER A 286 -12.05 7.61 9.38
C SER A 286 -12.48 8.23 8.05
N VAL A 287 -13.36 9.23 8.08
CA VAL A 287 -13.83 9.95 6.88
C VAL A 287 -12.72 10.69 6.12
N GLU A 288 -11.53 10.78 6.72
CA GLU A 288 -10.38 11.50 6.19
C GLU A 288 -9.68 10.76 5.04
N ILE A 289 -9.75 9.42 4.96
CA ILE A 289 -9.03 8.62 3.93
C ILE A 289 -9.96 8.16 2.80
N ALA A 290 -11.11 7.62 3.17
CA ALA A 290 -12.03 6.97 2.27
C ALA A 290 -13.46 7.24 2.72
N SER A 291 -14.40 7.20 1.78
CA SER A 291 -15.82 7.21 2.14
C SER A 291 -16.20 5.90 2.83
N TYR A 292 -17.32 5.91 3.55
CA TYR A 292 -17.83 4.70 4.17
C TYR A 292 -18.11 3.59 3.13
N GLU A 293 -18.67 3.97 1.98
CA GLU A 293 -18.94 3.08 0.86
C GLU A 293 -17.68 2.36 0.35
N GLU A 294 -16.58 3.09 0.17
CA GLU A 294 -15.31 2.52 -0.30
C GLU A 294 -14.68 1.54 0.71
N ILE A 295 -14.81 1.81 2.01
CA ILE A 295 -14.34 0.90 3.04
C ILE A 295 -15.15 -0.39 3.04
N VAL A 296 -16.46 -0.30 2.81
CA VAL A 296 -17.33 -1.46 2.66
C VAL A 296 -16.94 -2.26 1.41
N GLU A 297 -16.67 -1.60 0.27
CA GLU A 297 -16.14 -2.26 -0.93
C GLU A 297 -14.87 -3.05 -0.62
N TYR A 298 -13.89 -2.42 0.04
CA TYR A 298 -12.63 -3.06 0.37
C TYR A 298 -12.80 -4.20 1.38
N ALA A 299 -13.71 -4.07 2.34
CA ALA A 299 -14.02 -5.13 3.29
C ALA A 299 -14.62 -6.37 2.59
N ILE A 300 -15.56 -6.17 1.66
CA ILE A 300 -16.17 -7.27 0.89
C ILE A 300 -15.11 -7.92 -0.02
N ILE A 301 -14.32 -7.13 -0.73
CA ILE A 301 -13.25 -7.62 -1.62
C ILE A 301 -12.24 -8.46 -0.83
N ALA A 302 -11.73 -7.95 0.29
CA ALA A 302 -10.77 -8.65 1.13
C ALA A 302 -11.37 -9.92 1.73
N GLY A 303 -12.59 -9.85 2.25
CA GLY A 303 -13.24 -11.01 2.86
C GLY A 303 -13.66 -12.09 1.86
N ALA A 304 -14.00 -11.75 0.61
CA ALA A 304 -14.28 -12.73 -0.43
C ALA A 304 -13.09 -13.67 -0.69
N VAL A 305 -11.86 -13.15 -0.61
CA VAL A 305 -10.64 -13.96 -0.75
C VAL A 305 -10.29 -14.67 0.55
N ALA A 306 -10.28 -13.95 1.68
CA ALA A 306 -9.74 -14.43 2.95
C ALA A 306 -10.66 -15.39 3.74
N LEU A 307 -11.98 -15.16 3.74
CA LEU A 307 -12.89 -15.89 4.63
C LEU A 307 -13.36 -17.21 4.05
N ASP A 308 -13.51 -18.22 4.90
CA ASP A 308 -14.16 -19.48 4.54
C ASP A 308 -15.67 -19.32 4.35
N ARG A 309 -16.32 -20.30 3.73
CA ARG A 309 -17.74 -20.23 3.33
C ARG A 309 -18.70 -19.87 4.49
N VAL A 310 -18.46 -20.41 5.68
CA VAL A 310 -19.30 -20.16 6.87
C VAL A 310 -19.10 -18.73 7.39
N ASP A 311 -17.86 -18.29 7.47
CA ASP A 311 -17.52 -16.94 7.93
C ASP A 311 -17.91 -15.87 6.92
N LEU A 312 -17.79 -16.16 5.63
CA LEU A 312 -18.22 -15.28 4.55
C LEU A 312 -19.71 -14.96 4.67
N LYS A 313 -20.53 -15.98 4.93
CA LYS A 313 -21.96 -15.77 5.15
C LYS A 313 -22.20 -14.87 6.36
N ARG A 314 -21.66 -15.26 7.51
CA ARG A 314 -21.93 -14.60 8.79
C ARG A 314 -21.44 -13.15 8.82
N LYS A 315 -20.26 -12.87 8.27
CA LYS A 315 -19.56 -11.58 8.42
C LYS A 315 -19.81 -10.62 7.26
N ILE A 316 -20.15 -11.11 6.06
CA ILE A 316 -20.34 -10.26 4.88
C ILE A 316 -21.79 -10.32 4.38
N ILE A 317 -22.29 -11.51 4.06
CA ILE A 317 -23.62 -11.65 3.42
C ILE A 317 -24.74 -11.24 4.37
N ASP A 318 -24.70 -11.72 5.61
CA ASP A 318 -25.72 -11.45 6.62
C ASP A 318 -25.43 -10.14 7.42
N SER A 319 -24.41 -9.38 7.02
CA SER A 319 -24.02 -8.15 7.73
C SER A 319 -25.01 -7.01 7.47
N PRO A 320 -25.60 -6.40 8.52
CA PRO A 320 -26.60 -5.35 8.34
C PRO A 320 -26.02 -4.10 7.69
N GLU A 321 -24.75 -3.78 7.98
CA GLU A 321 -24.02 -2.65 7.40
C GLU A 321 -23.95 -2.77 5.88
N VAL A 322 -23.57 -3.96 5.38
CA VAL A 322 -23.47 -4.23 3.95
C VAL A 322 -24.86 -4.17 3.30
N LEU A 323 -25.84 -4.86 3.88
CA LEU A 323 -27.20 -4.94 3.34
C LEU A 323 -27.88 -3.56 3.23
N SER A 324 -27.59 -2.65 4.16
CA SER A 324 -28.13 -1.29 4.14
C SER A 324 -27.58 -0.43 2.99
N LEU A 325 -26.37 -0.71 2.50
CA LEU A 325 -25.68 0.07 1.47
C LEU A 325 -25.90 -0.44 0.05
N LEU A 326 -26.25 -1.71 -0.12
CA LEU A 326 -26.54 -2.32 -1.43
C LEU A 326 -27.51 -1.51 -2.31
N PRO A 327 -28.64 -0.96 -1.81
CA PRO A 327 -29.55 -0.18 -2.66
C PRO A 327 -29.00 1.21 -3.02
N THR A 328 -28.09 1.76 -2.21
CA THR A 328 -27.59 3.12 -2.33
C THR A 328 -26.44 3.21 -3.33
N THR A 329 -25.55 2.21 -3.33
CA THR A 329 -24.30 2.24 -4.10
C THR A 329 -24.34 1.22 -5.26
N PRO A 330 -24.46 1.65 -6.54
CA PRO A 330 -24.48 0.72 -7.67
C PRO A 330 -23.14 -0.01 -7.88
N ALA A 331 -22.02 0.57 -7.44
CA ALA A 331 -20.70 -0.06 -7.49
C ALA A 331 -20.56 -1.29 -6.59
N LEU A 332 -21.36 -1.39 -5.51
CA LEU A 332 -21.40 -2.55 -4.62
C LEU A 332 -22.12 -3.75 -5.23
N GLY A 333 -23.03 -3.51 -6.19
CA GLY A 333 -23.90 -4.53 -6.77
C GLY A 333 -23.12 -5.74 -7.31
N PRO A 334 -22.18 -5.56 -8.24
CA PRO A 334 -21.38 -6.66 -8.80
C PRO A 334 -20.58 -7.43 -7.74
N ILE A 335 -20.07 -6.73 -6.72
CA ILE A 335 -19.26 -7.32 -5.64
C ILE A 335 -20.13 -8.19 -4.71
N ALA A 336 -21.33 -7.71 -4.40
CA ALA A 336 -22.31 -8.46 -3.63
C ALA A 336 -22.82 -9.67 -4.41
N THR A 337 -23.11 -9.53 -5.70
CA THR A 337 -23.48 -10.64 -6.58
C THR A 337 -22.35 -11.68 -6.67
N LEU A 338 -21.08 -11.25 -6.73
CA LEU A 338 -19.93 -12.15 -6.69
C LEU A 338 -19.89 -12.96 -5.39
N THR A 339 -20.07 -12.29 -4.25
CA THR A 339 -20.02 -12.94 -2.93
C THR A 339 -21.18 -13.90 -2.72
N ASN A 340 -22.39 -13.50 -3.14
CA ASN A 340 -23.59 -14.33 -3.08
C ASN A 340 -23.50 -15.54 -4.02
N SER A 341 -23.05 -15.35 -5.26
CA SER A 341 -22.87 -16.45 -6.22
C SER A 341 -21.81 -17.46 -5.79
N LEU A 342 -20.75 -17.02 -5.09
CA LEU A 342 -19.79 -17.92 -4.46
C LEU A 342 -20.45 -18.76 -3.36
N TYR A 343 -21.31 -18.15 -2.55
CA TYR A 343 -22.02 -18.85 -1.47
C TYR A 343 -23.10 -19.82 -1.98
N THR A 344 -23.91 -19.41 -2.97
CA THR A 344 -24.96 -20.24 -3.58
C THR A 344 -24.42 -21.27 -4.59
N ALA A 345 -23.14 -21.18 -4.95
CA ALA A 345 -22.45 -22.04 -5.93
C ALA A 345 -22.95 -21.86 -7.37
N GLU A 346 -23.36 -20.65 -7.74
CA GLU A 346 -23.71 -20.28 -9.13
C GLU A 346 -22.49 -19.76 -9.89
N TYR A 347 -21.70 -20.69 -10.42
CA TYR A 347 -20.37 -20.38 -10.97
C TYR A 347 -20.36 -19.56 -12.28
N SER A 348 -21.40 -19.65 -13.09
CA SER A 348 -21.53 -18.86 -14.33
C SER A 348 -21.68 -17.35 -14.04
N VAL A 349 -22.51 -17.02 -13.06
CA VAL A 349 -22.73 -15.65 -12.56
C VAL A 349 -21.46 -15.15 -11.87
N LEU A 350 -20.76 -16.01 -11.14
CA LEU A 350 -19.49 -15.68 -10.50
C LEU A 350 -18.44 -15.17 -11.51
N PHE A 351 -18.24 -15.83 -12.65
CA PHE A 351 -17.26 -15.36 -13.65
C PHE A 351 -17.67 -14.06 -14.33
N THR A 352 -18.96 -13.87 -14.56
CA THR A 352 -19.48 -12.63 -15.15
C THR A 352 -19.29 -11.45 -14.18
N SER A 353 -19.66 -11.64 -12.92
CA SER A 353 -19.50 -10.62 -11.87
C SER A 353 -18.03 -10.35 -11.54
N LEU A 354 -17.16 -11.36 -11.60
CA LEU A 354 -15.71 -11.19 -11.41
C LEU A 354 -15.09 -10.30 -12.49
N ALA A 355 -15.51 -10.45 -13.76
CA ALA A 355 -15.05 -9.60 -14.86
C ALA A 355 -15.54 -8.15 -14.72
N GLN A 356 -16.77 -7.96 -14.23
CA GLN A 356 -17.32 -6.63 -13.93
C GLN A 356 -16.55 -5.96 -12.78
N LEU A 357 -16.31 -6.69 -11.67
CA LEU A 357 -15.54 -6.22 -10.52
C LEU A 357 -14.11 -5.81 -10.92
N GLU A 358 -13.45 -6.59 -11.77
CA GLU A 358 -12.10 -6.27 -12.24
C GLU A 358 -12.08 -4.92 -12.97
N THR A 359 -13.08 -4.68 -13.82
CA THR A 359 -13.17 -3.48 -14.65
C THR A 359 -13.57 -2.25 -13.83
N GLN A 360 -14.54 -2.40 -12.94
CA GLN A 360 -15.19 -1.27 -12.23
C GLN A 360 -14.50 -0.89 -10.93
N SER A 361 -13.97 -1.83 -10.15
CA SER A 361 -13.44 -1.53 -8.80
C SER A 361 -11.94 -1.79 -8.68
N LEU A 362 -11.44 -2.95 -9.16
CA LEU A 362 -10.03 -3.32 -8.97
C LEU A 362 -9.08 -2.47 -9.81
N ARG A 363 -9.45 -2.18 -11.07
CA ARG A 363 -8.61 -1.41 -11.99
C ARG A 363 -8.47 0.07 -11.62
N PRO A 364 -9.54 0.81 -11.24
CA PRO A 364 -9.40 2.21 -10.83
C PRO A 364 -8.90 2.40 -9.40
N SER A 365 -9.01 1.40 -8.52
CA SER A 365 -8.51 1.51 -7.14
C SER A 365 -6.99 1.57 -7.09
N LYS A 366 -6.46 2.64 -6.47
CA LYS A 366 -5.02 2.84 -6.29
C LYS A 366 -4.34 1.74 -5.48
N TYR A 367 -5.06 1.11 -4.55
CA TYR A 367 -4.53 0.07 -3.68
C TYR A 367 -4.58 -1.32 -4.32
N LEU A 368 -5.64 -1.60 -5.10
CA LEU A 368 -5.91 -2.94 -5.64
C LEU A 368 -5.38 -3.14 -7.06
N ALA A 369 -5.15 -2.07 -7.82
CA ALA A 369 -4.72 -2.18 -9.21
C ALA A 369 -3.42 -2.99 -9.42
N PRO A 370 -2.36 -2.87 -8.58
CA PRO A 370 -1.17 -3.74 -8.67
C PRO A 370 -1.44 -5.20 -8.30
N HIS A 371 -2.61 -5.49 -7.72
CA HIS A 371 -2.98 -6.79 -7.17
C HIS A 371 -4.15 -7.44 -7.92
N ARG A 372 -4.71 -6.78 -8.95
CA ARG A 372 -5.86 -7.29 -9.72
C ARG A 372 -5.67 -8.71 -10.25
N ALA A 373 -4.49 -8.99 -10.83
CA ALA A 373 -4.20 -10.28 -11.44
C ALA A 373 -4.10 -11.40 -10.38
N PHE A 374 -3.57 -11.05 -9.21
CA PHE A 374 -3.54 -11.95 -8.06
C PHE A 374 -4.97 -12.23 -7.57
N TYR A 375 -5.78 -11.19 -7.40
CA TYR A 375 -7.16 -11.30 -6.93
C TYR A 375 -8.01 -12.22 -7.82
N VAL A 376 -8.02 -11.96 -9.13
CA VAL A 376 -8.77 -12.78 -10.10
C VAL A 376 -8.31 -14.24 -10.07
N ARG A 377 -7.00 -14.47 -10.03
CA ARG A 377 -6.43 -15.82 -9.98
C ARG A 377 -6.83 -16.57 -8.70
N GLU A 378 -6.79 -15.92 -7.55
CA GLU A 378 -7.16 -16.52 -6.26
C GLU A 378 -8.67 -16.81 -6.19
N MET A 379 -9.51 -15.91 -6.71
CA MET A 379 -10.96 -16.13 -6.78
C MET A 379 -11.32 -17.31 -7.69
N ARG A 380 -10.66 -17.44 -8.85
CA ARG A 380 -10.84 -18.61 -9.73
C ARG A 380 -10.43 -19.90 -9.03
N ARG A 381 -9.26 -19.91 -8.36
CA ARG A 381 -8.82 -21.07 -7.57
C ARG A 381 -9.87 -21.45 -6.53
N LYS A 382 -10.40 -20.50 -5.77
CA LYS A 382 -11.36 -20.74 -4.70
C LYS A 382 -12.66 -21.36 -5.24
N ALA A 383 -13.17 -20.83 -6.35
CA ALA A 383 -14.35 -21.38 -7.00
C ALA A 383 -14.13 -22.81 -7.51
N TYR A 384 -12.97 -23.09 -8.13
CA TYR A 384 -12.61 -24.45 -8.57
C TYR A 384 -12.44 -25.41 -7.38
N ALA A 385 -11.74 -25.00 -6.33
CA ALA A 385 -11.55 -25.79 -5.13
C ALA A 385 -12.90 -26.16 -4.49
N GLN A 386 -13.81 -25.20 -4.35
CA GLN A 386 -15.13 -25.40 -3.77
C GLN A 386 -15.97 -26.42 -4.55
N LEU A 387 -15.96 -26.35 -5.89
CA LEU A 387 -16.68 -27.34 -6.70
C LEU A 387 -16.03 -28.72 -6.55
N LEU A 388 -14.70 -28.81 -6.69
CA LEU A 388 -13.97 -30.07 -6.65
C LEU A 388 -14.03 -30.74 -5.27
N GLU A 389 -14.15 -29.99 -4.18
CA GLU A 389 -14.23 -30.54 -2.82
C GLU A 389 -15.39 -31.53 -2.64
N SER A 390 -16.51 -31.30 -3.33
CA SER A 390 -17.72 -32.12 -3.23
C SER A 390 -17.68 -33.40 -4.07
N TYR A 391 -16.75 -33.50 -5.05
CA TYR A 391 -16.70 -34.60 -6.01
C TYR A 391 -15.38 -35.37 -5.93
N LYS A 392 -15.43 -36.70 -6.02
CA LYS A 392 -14.23 -37.54 -6.20
C LYS A 392 -13.77 -37.54 -7.66
N THR A 393 -14.72 -37.65 -8.58
CA THR A 393 -14.49 -37.61 -10.02
C THR A 393 -15.53 -36.71 -10.67
N LEU A 394 -15.12 -35.92 -11.66
CA LEU A 394 -15.99 -34.98 -12.36
C LEU A 394 -15.62 -34.94 -13.84
N SER A 395 -16.60 -34.96 -14.74
CA SER A 395 -16.32 -34.75 -16.16
C SER A 395 -15.94 -33.30 -16.45
N LEU A 396 -14.87 -33.10 -17.22
CA LEU A 396 -14.38 -31.78 -17.60
C LEU A 396 -15.44 -30.97 -18.37
N LYS A 397 -16.28 -31.63 -19.18
CA LYS A 397 -17.39 -30.97 -19.89
C LYS A 397 -18.48 -30.44 -18.94
N SER A 398 -18.82 -31.22 -17.92
CA SER A 398 -19.83 -30.83 -16.94
C SER A 398 -19.35 -29.63 -16.12
N MET A 399 -18.08 -29.65 -15.70
CA MET A 399 -17.44 -28.51 -15.02
C MET A 399 -17.43 -27.27 -15.92
N ALA A 400 -17.00 -27.41 -17.17
CA ALA A 400 -16.96 -26.31 -18.13
C ALA A 400 -18.35 -25.66 -18.33
N ASN A 401 -19.41 -26.47 -18.44
CA ASN A 401 -20.78 -25.99 -18.55
C ASN A 401 -21.26 -25.25 -17.29
N ALA A 402 -20.89 -25.72 -16.09
CA ALA A 402 -21.26 -25.05 -14.83
C ALA A 402 -20.62 -23.65 -14.70
N PHE A 403 -19.38 -23.50 -15.18
CA PHE A 403 -18.67 -22.22 -15.22
C PHE A 403 -19.01 -21.35 -16.44
N GLY A 404 -19.72 -21.90 -17.44
CA GLY A 404 -20.04 -21.19 -18.68
C GLY A 404 -18.81 -20.94 -19.58
N VAL A 405 -17.79 -21.80 -19.52
CA VAL A 405 -16.54 -21.67 -20.28
C VAL A 405 -16.31 -22.87 -21.20
N SER A 406 -15.36 -22.74 -22.13
CA SER A 406 -14.97 -23.87 -22.97
C SER A 406 -14.11 -24.88 -22.19
N SER A 407 -14.18 -26.15 -22.59
CA SER A 407 -13.34 -27.22 -22.03
C SER A 407 -11.85 -26.92 -22.19
N GLN A 408 -11.45 -26.36 -23.32
CA GLN A 408 -10.06 -25.99 -23.60
C GLN A 408 -9.57 -24.88 -22.67
N PHE A 409 -10.41 -23.88 -22.40
CA PHE A 409 -10.09 -22.82 -21.45
C PHE A 409 -9.91 -23.38 -20.03
N LEU A 410 -10.83 -24.24 -19.60
CA LEU A 410 -10.80 -24.84 -18.27
C LEU A 410 -9.54 -25.70 -18.07
N ASP A 411 -9.16 -26.52 -19.05
CA ASP A 411 -7.95 -27.34 -18.99
C ASP A 411 -6.66 -26.47 -18.89
N ASN A 412 -6.59 -25.41 -19.69
CA ASN A 412 -5.48 -24.47 -19.67
C ASN A 412 -5.37 -23.66 -18.35
N ASP A 413 -6.49 -23.40 -17.67
CA ASP A 413 -6.48 -22.67 -16.39
C ASP A 413 -6.20 -23.62 -15.22
N LEU A 414 -6.83 -24.80 -15.17
CA LEU A 414 -6.61 -25.80 -14.12
C LEU A 414 -5.16 -26.32 -14.13
N SER A 415 -4.55 -26.56 -15.29
CA SER A 415 -3.15 -27.01 -15.40
C SER A 415 -2.16 -26.06 -14.70
N LYS A 416 -2.41 -24.75 -14.72
CA LYS A 416 -1.58 -23.76 -14.01
C LYS A 416 -1.71 -23.87 -12.48
N PHE A 417 -2.89 -24.20 -11.98
CA PHE A 417 -3.12 -24.36 -10.54
C PHE A 417 -2.62 -25.71 -10.01
N ILE A 418 -2.76 -26.76 -10.82
CA ILE A 418 -2.30 -28.12 -10.48
C ILE A 418 -0.77 -28.15 -10.44
N SER A 419 -0.10 -27.55 -11.43
CA SER A 419 1.38 -27.46 -11.43
C SER A 419 1.94 -26.69 -10.24
N GLN A 420 1.19 -25.72 -9.70
CA GLN A 420 1.56 -24.97 -8.49
C GLN A 420 1.17 -25.69 -7.18
N ASN A 421 0.59 -26.90 -7.24
CA ASN A 421 0.03 -27.62 -6.10
C ASN A 421 -0.97 -26.79 -5.28
N LYS A 422 -1.74 -25.92 -5.96
CA LYS A 422 -2.78 -25.08 -5.35
C LYS A 422 -4.16 -25.71 -5.43
N LEU A 423 -4.36 -26.68 -6.32
CA LEU A 423 -5.56 -27.51 -6.41
C LEU A 423 -5.13 -28.99 -6.35
N ASN A 424 -5.79 -29.75 -5.48
CA ASN A 424 -5.49 -31.17 -5.27
C ASN A 424 -6.30 -32.05 -6.24
N CYS A 425 -6.08 -31.87 -7.54
CA CYS A 425 -6.73 -32.66 -8.58
C CYS A 425 -5.76 -33.03 -9.70
N VAL A 426 -6.09 -34.10 -10.40
CA VAL A 426 -5.38 -34.60 -11.58
C VAL A 426 -6.36 -34.65 -12.74
N ILE A 427 -5.91 -34.23 -13.91
CA ILE A 427 -6.73 -34.23 -15.13
C ILE A 427 -6.33 -35.43 -15.99
N ASP A 428 -7.28 -36.31 -16.25
CA ASP A 428 -7.19 -37.30 -17.30
C ASP A 428 -7.81 -36.74 -18.59
N ARG A 429 -6.95 -36.32 -19.51
CA ARG A 429 -7.37 -35.71 -20.79
C ARG A 429 -7.92 -36.74 -21.78
N VAL A 430 -7.56 -38.02 -21.68
CA VAL A 430 -8.03 -39.06 -22.61
C VAL A 430 -9.50 -39.36 -22.32
N ASN A 431 -9.82 -39.57 -21.04
CA ASN A 431 -11.19 -39.83 -20.60
C ASN A 431 -12.01 -38.54 -20.38
N GLY A 432 -11.34 -37.38 -20.29
CA GLY A 432 -11.97 -36.09 -20.03
C GLY A 432 -12.55 -35.99 -18.62
N ILE A 433 -11.85 -36.58 -17.65
CA ILE A 433 -12.27 -36.69 -16.25
C ILE A 433 -11.24 -35.95 -15.39
N ILE A 434 -11.73 -35.28 -14.35
CA ILE A 434 -10.95 -34.66 -13.29
C ILE A 434 -11.11 -35.54 -12.06
N GLU A 435 -10.02 -36.07 -11.55
CA GLU A 435 -9.98 -36.86 -10.32
C GLU A 435 -9.42 -36.00 -9.19
N THR A 436 -10.10 -35.95 -8.05
CA THR A 436 -9.63 -35.23 -6.88
C THR A 436 -8.83 -36.17 -5.99
N ASN A 437 -7.61 -35.75 -5.66
CA ASN A 437 -6.78 -36.47 -4.70
C ASN A 437 -6.92 -35.74 -3.36
N ARG A 438 -7.57 -36.36 -2.38
CA ARG A 438 -7.67 -35.78 -1.04
C ARG A 438 -6.41 -36.17 -0.27
N PRO A 439 -5.45 -35.24 -0.05
CA PRO A 439 -4.29 -35.58 0.77
C PRO A 439 -4.76 -35.88 2.19
N ASP A 440 -4.27 -36.99 2.74
CA ASP A 440 -4.51 -37.34 4.14
C ASP A 440 -3.96 -36.22 5.05
N SER A 441 -4.71 -35.86 6.09
CA SER A 441 -4.36 -34.82 7.06
C SER A 441 -2.98 -35.10 7.68
N LYS A 442 -2.65 -36.37 7.95
CA LYS A 442 -1.33 -36.76 8.45
C LYS A 442 -0.21 -36.49 7.46
N ASN A 443 -0.43 -36.77 6.17
CA ASN A 443 0.58 -36.51 5.15
C ASN A 443 0.78 -35.00 4.96
N ALA A 444 -0.29 -34.21 4.98
CA ALA A 444 -0.20 -32.76 4.94
C ALA A 444 0.59 -32.19 6.14
N GLN A 445 0.30 -32.65 7.36
CA GLN A 445 1.03 -32.26 8.56
C GLN A 445 2.52 -32.69 8.52
N TYR A 446 2.79 -33.91 8.06
CA TYR A 446 4.16 -34.42 7.90
C TYR A 446 4.97 -33.58 6.90
N GLN A 447 4.41 -33.27 5.73
CA GLN A 447 5.03 -32.41 4.74
C GLN A 447 5.26 -30.98 5.26
N ALA A 448 4.31 -30.43 6.02
CA ALA A 448 4.46 -29.12 6.66
C ALA A 448 5.59 -29.12 7.70
N LEU A 449 5.66 -30.17 8.53
CA LEU A 449 6.70 -30.33 9.56
C LEU A 449 8.10 -30.40 8.93
N ILE A 450 8.27 -31.18 7.86
CA ILE A 450 9.56 -31.26 7.16
C ILE A 450 9.95 -29.89 6.60
N LYS A 451 9.05 -29.21 5.89
CA LYS A 451 9.34 -27.89 5.30
C LYS A 451 9.72 -26.86 6.35
N GLN A 452 9.01 -26.80 7.47
CA GLN A 452 9.32 -25.89 8.58
C GLN A 452 10.62 -26.30 9.28
N GLY A 453 10.85 -27.60 9.46
CA GLY A 453 12.07 -28.16 10.03
C GLY A 453 13.32 -27.83 9.20
N ASP A 454 13.26 -28.01 7.88
CA ASP A 454 14.37 -27.70 6.97
C ASP A 454 14.68 -26.20 6.95
N ALA A 455 13.65 -25.34 6.95
CA ALA A 455 13.84 -23.90 7.02
C ALA A 455 14.51 -23.48 8.34
N LEU A 456 14.13 -24.10 9.45
CA LEU A 456 14.74 -23.86 10.76
C LEU A 456 16.19 -24.35 10.80
N LEU A 457 16.45 -25.58 10.33
CA LEU A 457 17.79 -26.16 10.27
C LEU A 457 18.74 -25.31 9.41
N THR A 458 18.27 -24.85 8.26
CA THR A 458 19.05 -23.99 7.36
C THR A 458 19.43 -22.66 8.04
N LYS A 459 18.47 -22.02 8.72
CA LYS A 459 18.75 -20.80 9.51
C LYS A 459 19.77 -21.07 10.62
N LEU A 460 19.60 -22.17 11.35
CA LEU A 460 20.47 -22.54 12.46
C LEU A 460 21.89 -22.88 11.98
N GLN A 461 22.02 -23.50 10.80
CA GLN A 461 23.31 -23.72 10.14
C GLN A 461 23.96 -22.40 9.70
N LYS A 462 23.21 -21.47 9.09
CA LYS A 462 23.71 -20.13 8.69
C LYS A 462 24.27 -19.38 9.90
N TYR A 463 23.49 -19.26 10.98
CA TYR A 463 23.93 -18.59 12.20
C TYR A 463 25.07 -19.34 12.91
N GLY A 464 25.00 -20.67 12.96
CA GLY A 464 26.04 -21.50 13.57
C GLY A 464 27.39 -21.37 12.87
N ALA A 465 27.41 -21.22 11.54
CA ALA A 465 28.63 -20.96 10.78
C ALA A 465 29.19 -19.57 11.09
N ALA A 466 28.36 -18.54 11.11
CA ALA A 466 28.76 -17.16 11.43
C ALA A 466 29.40 -17.06 12.83
N VAL A 467 28.78 -17.66 13.84
CA VAL A 467 29.30 -17.66 15.22
C VAL A 467 30.61 -18.45 15.33
N ARG A 468 30.74 -19.58 14.63
CA ARG A 468 31.99 -20.37 14.63
C ARG A 468 33.16 -19.63 13.96
N LEU A 469 32.90 -18.86 12.91
CA LEU A 469 33.90 -18.03 12.24
C LEU A 469 34.33 -16.86 13.14
N SER A 470 33.38 -16.12 13.71
CA SER A 470 33.65 -15.04 14.68
C SER A 470 34.39 -15.52 15.94
N GLY A 471 34.06 -16.74 16.41
CA GLY A 471 34.74 -17.37 17.54
C GLY A 471 36.15 -17.89 17.25
N ALA A 472 36.55 -18.03 15.98
CA ALA A 472 37.89 -18.45 15.58
C ALA A 472 38.85 -17.27 15.35
N GLU A 473 38.35 -16.04 15.32
CA GLU A 473 39.12 -14.80 15.18
C GLU A 473 39.50 -14.15 16.54
N LYS A 474 39.10 -14.77 17.66
CA LYS A 474 39.58 -14.44 19.03
C LYS A 474 40.52 -15.51 19.52
#